data_AF-A0A377GWE7-F1
#
_entry.id   AF-A0A377GWE7-F1
#
_cell.length_a   1.000
_cell.length_b   1.000
_cell.length_c   1.000
_cell.angle_alpha   90.00
_cell.angle_beta   90.00
_cell.angle_gamma   90.00
#
_symmetry.space_group_name_H-M   'P 1'
#
loop_
_entity.id
_entity.type
_entity.pdbx_description
1 polymer ?
#
loop_
_entity_poly.entity_id
_entity_poly.type
_entity_poly.pdbx_seq_one_letter_code
_entity_poly.pdbx_strand_id
1 'polypeptide(L)'
;MKIGIAGTGGIGSNVAMHLVRSGITNLKFGDFDRIEKSNLNRQFYFEEQIGKYKSETLKENLTKISQGNYEFEVIKFEKENMREFFKDCDIVVDGFDKKEYKALLLEEIFDGKKLLITVSGIGGIDSSSVQVIKKMKNLYIVGDMKSDISEYKTYSHKVNIVASKVVEVILKELYNEK
;
A
#
# COMPACT_ATOMS: atom_id res chain seq x y z
N MET A 1 -9.92 6.46 12.95
CA MET A 1 -9.11 5.36 12.40
C MET A 1 -7.94 5.95 11.63
N LYS A 2 -6.72 5.43 11.79
CA LYS A 2 -5.52 5.81 11.04
C LYS A 2 -5.02 4.60 10.25
N ILE A 3 -4.74 4.81 8.96
CA ILE A 3 -4.27 3.76 8.06
C ILE A 3 -2.79 3.97 7.74
N GLY A 4 -1.99 2.98 8.11
CA GLY A 4 -0.57 2.86 7.77
C GLY A 4 -0.36 2.25 6.39
N ILE A 5 0.58 2.78 5.60
CA ILE A 5 1.02 2.18 4.33
C ILE A 5 2.54 2.06 4.34
N ALA A 6 3.03 0.82 4.29
CA ALA A 6 4.45 0.50 4.32
C ALA A 6 4.99 0.34 2.90
N GLY A 7 5.63 1.38 2.37
CA GLY A 7 6.03 1.48 0.96
C GLY A 7 4.98 2.19 0.12
N THR A 8 5.43 3.14 -0.71
CA THR A 8 4.59 4.02 -1.54
C THR A 8 4.83 3.78 -3.03
N GLY A 9 5.16 2.55 -3.40
CA GLY A 9 5.31 2.10 -4.78
C GLY A 9 3.96 1.89 -5.51
N GLY A 10 3.88 0.87 -6.36
CA GLY A 10 2.69 0.58 -7.17
C GLY A 10 1.43 0.34 -6.35
N ILE A 11 1.50 -0.46 -5.31
CA ILE A 11 0.35 -0.73 -4.45
C ILE A 11 0.09 0.44 -3.52
N GLY A 12 1.08 0.85 -2.72
CA GLY A 12 0.88 1.84 -1.67
C GLY A 12 0.37 3.20 -2.17
N SER A 13 0.95 3.73 -3.25
CA SER A 13 0.54 5.04 -3.79
C SER A 13 -0.90 5.02 -4.33
N ASN A 14 -1.30 3.94 -5.02
CA ASN A 14 -2.67 3.80 -5.53
C ASN A 14 -3.68 3.49 -4.43
N VAL A 15 -3.31 2.71 -3.40
CA VAL A 15 -4.15 2.49 -2.21
C VAL A 15 -4.42 3.83 -1.53
N ALA A 16 -3.40 4.65 -1.28
CA ALA A 16 -3.56 5.97 -0.66
C ALA A 16 -4.48 6.87 -1.50
N MET A 17 -4.28 6.92 -2.81
CA MET A 17 -5.13 7.66 -3.74
C MET A 17 -6.59 7.21 -3.65
N HIS A 18 -6.85 5.90 -3.73
CA HIS A 18 -8.21 5.36 -3.65
C HIS A 18 -8.85 5.66 -2.30
N LEU A 19 -8.13 5.52 -1.19
CA LEU A 19 -8.63 5.85 0.16
C LEU A 19 -9.06 7.31 0.25
N VAL A 20 -8.22 8.25 -0.21
CA VAL A 20 -8.55 9.69 -0.18
C VAL A 20 -9.76 10.00 -1.06
N ARG A 21 -9.85 9.38 -2.25
CA ARG A 21 -11.02 9.52 -3.14
C ARG A 21 -12.30 8.90 -2.57
N SER A 22 -12.17 7.98 -1.62
CA SER A 22 -13.28 7.40 -0.85
C SER A 22 -13.58 8.15 0.45
N GLY A 23 -12.97 9.33 0.67
CA GLY A 23 -13.21 10.16 1.85
C GLY A 23 -12.38 9.82 3.09
N ILE A 24 -11.41 8.89 2.98
CA ILE A 24 -10.52 8.52 4.08
C ILE A 24 -9.23 9.34 4.01
N THR A 25 -9.08 10.28 4.93
CA THR A 25 -8.02 11.31 4.88
C THR A 25 -7.07 11.31 6.07
N ASN A 26 -7.08 10.26 6.90
CA ASN A 26 -6.14 10.08 8.02
C ASN A 26 -5.16 8.93 7.73
N LEU A 27 -4.07 9.25 7.04
CA LEU A 27 -3.10 8.29 6.52
C LEU A 27 -1.71 8.55 7.10
N LYS A 28 -0.96 7.47 7.29
CA LYS A 28 0.46 7.49 7.65
C LYS A 28 1.25 6.58 6.73
N PHE A 29 2.32 7.07 6.11
CA PHE A 29 3.06 6.27 5.14
C PHE A 29 4.55 6.57 5.10
N GLY A 30 5.33 5.56 4.72
CA GLY A 30 6.79 5.67 4.66
C GLY A 30 7.38 4.94 3.47
N ASP A 31 8.45 5.51 2.93
CA ASP A 31 9.23 5.01 1.79
C ASP A 31 10.47 5.89 1.64
N PHE A 32 11.63 5.28 1.39
CA PHE A 32 12.90 5.97 1.21
C PHE A 32 13.27 6.19 -0.26
N ASP A 33 12.57 5.53 -1.19
CA ASP A 33 12.88 5.60 -2.61
C ASP A 33 12.55 6.97 -3.21
N ARG A 34 13.25 7.28 -4.30
CA ARG A 34 12.92 8.39 -5.19
C ARG A 34 12.11 7.90 -6.38
N ILE A 35 11.36 8.81 -6.99
CA ILE A 35 10.57 8.54 -8.18
C ILE A 35 11.50 8.40 -9.38
N GLU A 36 11.33 7.30 -10.11
CA GLU A 36 12.03 7.05 -11.37
C GLU A 36 11.06 7.02 -12.55
N LYS A 37 11.57 7.26 -13.77
CA LYS A 37 10.77 7.15 -15.00
C LYS A 37 10.08 5.78 -15.14
N SER A 38 10.74 4.72 -14.68
CA SER A 38 10.23 3.34 -14.66
C SER A 38 9.01 3.14 -13.76
N ASN A 39 8.70 4.09 -12.87
CA ASN A 39 7.60 4.03 -11.92
C ASN A 39 6.29 4.59 -12.51
N LEU A 40 6.38 5.55 -13.43
CA LEU A 40 5.24 6.32 -13.95
C LEU A 40 4.19 5.49 -14.69
N ASN A 41 4.57 4.29 -15.15
CA ASN A 41 3.66 3.41 -15.86
C ASN A 41 2.54 2.79 -14.98
N ARG A 42 2.65 2.88 -13.65
CA ARG A 42 1.72 2.19 -12.72
C ARG A 42 1.62 2.80 -11.32
N GLN A 43 2.49 3.73 -10.94
CA GLN A 43 2.48 4.37 -9.61
C GLN A 43 1.81 5.74 -9.71
N PHE A 44 1.24 6.24 -8.61
CA PHE A 44 0.54 7.53 -8.58
C PHE A 44 1.52 8.72 -8.47
N TYR A 45 2.34 8.89 -9.51
CA TYR A 45 3.33 9.95 -9.67
C TYR A 45 3.34 10.49 -11.11
N PHE A 46 3.86 11.70 -11.28
CA PHE A 46 3.88 12.41 -12.56
C PHE A 46 5.31 12.68 -13.05
N GLU A 47 5.47 12.99 -14.34
CA GLU A 47 6.78 13.11 -15.00
C GLU A 47 7.65 14.22 -14.39
N GLU A 48 7.04 15.34 -14.00
CA GLU A 48 7.71 16.46 -13.32
C GLU A 48 8.20 16.13 -11.91
N GLN A 49 7.83 14.98 -11.36
CA GLN A 49 8.16 14.55 -10.00
C GLN A 49 9.35 13.58 -9.96
N ILE A 50 9.91 13.20 -11.11
CA ILE A 50 11.11 12.35 -11.17
C ILE A 50 12.23 12.94 -10.31
N GLY A 51 12.86 12.09 -9.50
CA GLY A 51 13.94 12.44 -8.60
C GLY A 51 13.49 12.91 -7.21
N LYS A 52 12.21 13.25 -6.99
CA LYS A 52 11.67 13.55 -5.65
C LYS A 52 11.47 12.27 -4.83
N TYR A 53 11.42 12.39 -3.50
CA TYR A 53 11.08 11.26 -2.64
C TYR A 53 9.62 10.86 -2.82
N LYS A 54 9.36 9.55 -2.89
CA LYS A 54 8.02 9.01 -3.12
C LYS A 54 7.04 9.41 -2.01
N SER A 55 7.43 9.25 -0.74
CA SER A 55 6.57 9.62 0.41
C SER A 55 6.21 11.11 0.42
N GLU A 56 7.19 11.99 0.26
CA GLU A 56 6.92 13.44 0.21
C GLU A 56 5.96 13.79 -0.94
N THR A 57 6.25 13.26 -2.13
CA THR A 57 5.45 13.52 -3.32
C THR A 57 4.04 12.94 -3.21
N LEU A 58 3.88 11.78 -2.56
CA LEU A 58 2.58 11.19 -2.32
C LEU A 58 1.73 12.13 -1.46
N LYS A 59 2.28 12.71 -0.38
CA LYS A 59 1.56 13.74 0.40
C LYS A 59 1.12 14.90 -0.48
N GLU A 60 2.01 15.45 -1.32
CA GLU A 60 1.68 16.54 -2.25
C GLU A 60 0.50 16.14 -3.16
N ASN A 61 0.55 14.93 -3.72
CA ASN A 61 -0.47 14.43 -4.64
C ASN A 61 -1.82 14.19 -3.94
N LEU A 62 -1.83 13.63 -2.74
CA LEU A 62 -3.06 13.40 -1.97
C LEU A 62 -3.71 14.72 -1.56
N THR A 63 -2.92 15.72 -1.17
CA THR A 63 -3.39 17.06 -0.78
C THR A 63 -4.10 17.78 -1.94
N LYS A 64 -3.72 17.48 -3.19
CA LYS A 64 -4.42 17.97 -4.39
C LYS A 64 -5.77 17.29 -4.63
N ILE A 65 -5.98 16.09 -4.10
CA ILE A 65 -7.27 15.38 -4.18
C ILE A 65 -8.22 15.90 -3.10
N SER A 66 -7.76 15.94 -1.85
CA SER A 66 -8.54 16.43 -0.70
C SER A 66 -7.59 16.87 0.42
N GLN A 67 -8.05 17.79 1.28
CA GLN A 67 -7.33 18.14 2.50
C GLN A 67 -7.51 17.04 3.55
N GLY A 68 -6.46 16.76 4.32
CA GLY A 68 -6.44 15.62 5.23
C GLY A 68 -5.26 15.63 6.20
N ASN A 69 -5.25 14.66 7.11
CA ASN A 69 -4.08 14.34 7.92
C ASN A 69 -3.23 13.28 7.19
N TYR A 70 -2.19 13.75 6.51
CA TYR A 70 -1.24 12.92 5.78
C TYR A 70 0.13 13.00 6.45
N GLU A 71 0.37 12.08 7.38
CA GLU A 71 1.66 11.90 8.02
C GLU A 71 2.57 11.09 7.09
N PHE A 72 3.79 11.55 6.86
CA PHE A 72 4.74 10.83 6.03
C PHE A 72 6.15 10.93 6.58
N GLU A 73 6.98 9.94 6.24
CA GLU A 73 8.40 9.99 6.51
C GLU A 73 9.18 9.39 5.33
N VAL A 74 10.32 10.01 5.00
CA VAL A 74 11.29 9.42 4.07
C VAL A 74 12.14 8.44 4.88
N ILE A 75 11.63 7.22 5.02
CA ILE A 75 12.17 6.21 5.93
C ILE A 75 12.43 4.90 5.20
N LYS A 76 13.59 4.31 5.48
CA LYS A 76 13.87 2.91 5.15
C LYS A 76 13.45 2.08 6.35
N PHE A 77 12.46 1.22 6.15
CA PHE A 77 11.98 0.39 7.22
C PHE A 77 12.98 -0.70 7.59
N GLU A 78 13.22 -0.82 8.88
CA GLU A 78 14.06 -1.83 9.51
C GLU A 78 13.32 -2.35 10.75
N LYS A 79 13.79 -3.45 11.32
CA LYS A 79 13.12 -4.12 12.44
C LYS A 79 12.92 -3.17 13.62
N GLU A 80 13.90 -2.32 13.85
CA GLU A 80 14.01 -1.41 14.99
C GLU A 80 13.03 -0.24 14.91
N ASN A 81 12.60 0.14 13.71
CA ASN A 81 11.77 1.35 13.49
C ASN A 81 10.33 1.05 13.06
N MET A 82 10.07 -0.10 12.43
CA MET A 82 8.79 -0.36 11.76
C MET A 82 7.62 -0.41 12.75
N ARG A 83 7.79 -1.13 13.86
CA ARG A 83 6.77 -1.27 14.89
C ARG A 83 6.39 0.06 15.52
N GLU A 84 7.40 0.87 15.84
CA GLU A 84 7.22 2.19 16.43
C GLU A 84 6.55 3.16 15.46
N PHE A 85 6.96 3.13 14.18
CA PHE A 85 6.38 3.96 13.14
C PHE A 85 4.87 3.72 12.97
N PHE A 86 4.42 2.46 13.01
CA PHE A 86 3.00 2.10 12.83
C PHE A 86 2.23 1.90 14.14
N LYS A 87 2.78 2.29 15.30
CA LYS A 87 2.18 2.01 16.61
C LYS A 87 0.77 2.58 16.78
N ASP A 88 0.50 3.71 16.14
CA ASP A 88 -0.73 4.50 16.21
C ASP A 88 -1.68 4.26 15.03
N CYS A 89 -1.37 3.26 14.19
CA CYS A 89 -2.22 2.84 13.08
C CYS A 89 -3.13 1.69 13.51
N ASP A 90 -4.39 1.72 13.05
CA ASP A 90 -5.37 0.67 13.28
C ASP A 90 -5.30 -0.42 12.19
N ILE A 91 -4.98 0.00 10.97
CA ILE A 91 -4.81 -0.83 9.78
C ILE A 91 -3.44 -0.55 9.19
N VAL A 92 -2.72 -1.58 8.75
CA VAL A 92 -1.47 -1.43 8.00
C VAL A 92 -1.55 -2.20 6.68
N VAL A 93 -1.16 -1.52 5.59
CA VAL A 93 -1.12 -2.07 4.23
C VAL A 93 0.32 -2.29 3.80
N ASP A 94 0.60 -3.47 3.28
CA ASP A 94 1.86 -3.83 2.63
C ASP A 94 1.93 -3.24 1.22
N GLY A 95 2.82 -2.26 1.05
CA GLY A 95 3.19 -1.69 -0.24
C GLY A 95 4.59 -2.11 -0.71
N PHE A 96 5.22 -3.11 -0.08
CA PHE A 96 6.58 -3.53 -0.42
C PHE A 96 6.62 -4.48 -1.62
N ASP A 97 7.67 -4.33 -2.42
CA ASP A 97 7.92 -5.16 -3.59
C ASP A 97 8.71 -6.44 -3.25
N LYS A 98 9.60 -6.40 -2.24
CA LYS A 98 10.48 -7.52 -1.89
C LYS A 98 9.91 -8.40 -0.79
N LYS A 99 10.03 -9.72 -0.97
CA LYS A 99 9.56 -10.74 -0.02
C LYS A 99 10.13 -10.58 1.39
N GLU A 100 11.39 -10.18 1.51
CA GLU A 100 12.07 -9.93 2.79
C GLU A 100 11.35 -8.85 3.62
N TYR A 101 10.98 -7.73 3.00
CA TYR A 101 10.25 -6.66 3.69
C TYR A 101 8.81 -7.03 4.01
N LYS A 102 8.17 -7.88 3.19
CA LYS A 102 6.85 -8.44 3.50
C LYS A 102 6.88 -9.33 4.74
N ALA A 103 7.91 -10.19 4.85
CA ALA A 103 8.12 -11.03 6.02
C ALA A 103 8.40 -10.18 7.27
N LEU A 104 9.27 -9.18 7.16
CA LEU A 104 9.55 -8.24 8.24
C LEU A 104 8.28 -7.51 8.71
N LEU A 105 7.44 -7.06 7.79
CA LEU A 105 6.17 -6.41 8.10
C LEU A 105 5.22 -7.32 8.88
N LEU A 106 5.12 -8.59 8.47
CA LEU A 106 4.34 -9.58 9.22
C LEU A 106 4.90 -9.78 10.63
N GLU A 107 6.22 -9.91 10.77
CA GLU A 107 6.89 -10.16 12.05
C GLU A 107 6.69 -9.01 13.04
N GLU A 108 6.81 -7.76 12.59
CA GLU A 108 6.79 -6.58 13.45
C GLU A 108 5.39 -6.01 13.73
N ILE A 109 4.45 -6.16 12.78
CA ILE A 109 3.14 -5.50 12.86
C ILE A 109 2.01 -6.46 13.26
N PHE A 110 2.13 -7.76 12.96
CA PHE A 110 1.06 -8.71 13.27
C PHE A 110 1.04 -9.08 14.77
N ASP A 111 0.51 -8.16 15.56
CA ASP A 111 0.38 -8.27 17.03
C ASP A 111 -0.98 -8.82 17.50
N GLY A 112 -1.84 -9.22 16.56
CA GLY A 112 -3.19 -9.70 16.81
C GLY A 112 -4.20 -8.61 17.15
N LYS A 113 -3.81 -7.33 17.16
CA LYS A 113 -4.70 -6.18 17.40
C LYS A 113 -4.97 -5.38 16.13
N LYS A 114 -3.91 -5.08 15.37
CA LYS A 114 -4.00 -4.32 14.12
C LYS A 114 -4.47 -5.21 12.98
N LEU A 115 -5.24 -4.64 12.06
CA LEU A 115 -5.56 -5.28 10.80
C LEU A 115 -4.37 -5.15 9.84
N LEU A 116 -3.86 -6.26 9.34
CA LEU A 116 -2.79 -6.29 8.36
C LEU A 116 -3.31 -6.79 7.02
N ILE A 117 -3.02 -6.06 5.94
CA ILE A 117 -3.36 -6.43 4.58
C ILE A 117 -2.08 -6.55 3.77
N THR A 118 -1.73 -7.77 3.37
CA THR A 118 -0.58 -8.04 2.48
C THR A 118 -1.02 -8.27 1.04
N VAL A 119 -0.10 -8.07 0.11
CA VAL A 119 -0.37 -8.21 -1.33
C VAL A 119 0.60 -9.20 -1.95
N SER A 120 0.09 -10.11 -2.79
CA SER A 120 0.89 -11.11 -3.50
C SER A 120 0.32 -11.42 -4.88
N GLY A 121 1.18 -11.48 -5.90
CA GLY A 121 0.74 -11.82 -7.25
C GLY A 121 0.09 -10.64 -7.98
N ILE A 122 0.90 -9.63 -8.32
CA ILE A 122 0.46 -8.38 -8.99
C ILE A 122 0.99 -8.24 -10.42
N GLY A 123 1.84 -9.17 -10.86
CA GLY A 123 2.45 -9.15 -12.18
C GLY A 123 1.51 -9.66 -13.27
N GLY A 124 1.87 -9.45 -14.53
CA GLY A 124 1.13 -9.98 -15.67
C GLY A 124 -0.14 -9.18 -15.99
N ILE A 125 -0.83 -9.62 -17.04
CA ILE A 125 -1.97 -8.91 -17.62
C ILE A 125 -3.29 -9.39 -17.04
N ASP A 126 -3.43 -10.69 -16.76
CA ASP A 126 -4.66 -11.26 -16.23
C ASP A 126 -4.98 -10.71 -14.83
N SER A 127 -6.11 -10.01 -14.71
CA SER A 127 -6.64 -9.52 -13.44
C SER A 127 -7.88 -10.29 -12.97
N SER A 128 -8.38 -11.24 -13.76
CA SER A 128 -9.60 -12.00 -13.43
C SER A 128 -9.40 -12.93 -12.22
N SER A 129 -8.15 -13.33 -11.98
CA SER A 129 -7.73 -14.17 -10.86
C SER A 129 -7.42 -13.40 -9.57
N VAL A 130 -7.51 -12.07 -9.57
CA VAL A 130 -7.28 -11.25 -8.36
C VAL A 130 -8.42 -11.45 -7.37
N GLN A 131 -8.06 -11.83 -6.15
CA GLN A 131 -9.01 -12.16 -5.08
C GLN A 131 -8.55 -11.61 -3.73
N VAL A 132 -9.48 -11.63 -2.78
CA VAL A 132 -9.23 -11.31 -1.37
C VAL A 132 -9.32 -12.61 -0.57
N ILE A 133 -8.27 -12.92 0.18
CA ILE A 133 -8.19 -14.11 1.03
C ILE A 133 -8.03 -13.67 2.48
N LYS A 134 -9.02 -13.95 3.33
CA LYS A 134 -8.88 -13.81 4.78
C LYS A 134 -8.09 -15.00 5.32
N LYS A 135 -6.85 -14.79 5.77
CA LYS A 135 -5.99 -15.85 6.30
C LYS A 135 -6.19 -16.06 7.79
N MET A 136 -6.37 -14.98 8.53
CA MET A 136 -6.64 -14.99 9.98
C MET A 136 -7.64 -13.89 10.31
N LYS A 137 -8.04 -13.78 11.58
CA LYS A 137 -9.00 -12.77 12.04
C LYS A 137 -8.62 -11.35 11.56
N ASN A 138 -7.34 -10.99 11.70
CA ASN A 138 -6.80 -9.66 11.40
C ASN A 138 -5.74 -9.69 10.29
N LEU A 139 -5.78 -10.68 9.39
CA LEU A 139 -4.83 -10.80 8.28
C LEU A 139 -5.55 -11.14 6.97
N TYR A 140 -5.42 -10.25 5.99
CA TYR A 140 -5.86 -10.47 4.62
C TYR A 140 -4.66 -10.52 3.67
N ILE A 141 -4.83 -11.29 2.60
CA ILE A 141 -3.94 -11.31 1.45
C ILE A 141 -4.76 -10.96 0.21
N VAL A 142 -4.29 -10.00 -0.59
CA VAL A 142 -4.96 -9.57 -1.83
C VAL A 142 -4.04 -9.80 -3.03
N GLY A 143 -4.62 -10.28 -4.14
CA GLY A 143 -3.91 -10.54 -5.40
C GLY A 143 -4.22 -11.93 -5.96
N ASP A 144 -3.42 -12.41 -6.91
CA ASP A 144 -3.68 -13.70 -7.58
C ASP A 144 -2.86 -14.89 -7.04
N MET A 145 -1.90 -14.64 -6.14
CA MET A 145 -1.01 -15.62 -5.51
C MET A 145 -0.08 -16.39 -6.47
N LYS A 146 0.02 -15.98 -7.74
CA LYS A 146 0.74 -16.70 -8.80
C LYS A 146 1.77 -15.82 -9.51
N SER A 147 1.41 -14.58 -9.84
CA SER A 147 2.19 -13.74 -10.74
C SER A 147 3.22 -12.86 -10.01
N ASP A 148 4.35 -13.46 -9.65
CA ASP A 148 5.44 -12.73 -8.99
C ASP A 148 6.05 -11.66 -9.91
N ILE A 149 6.44 -10.52 -9.34
CA ILE A 149 7.06 -9.43 -10.09
C ILE A 149 8.49 -9.75 -10.57
N SER A 150 9.12 -10.79 -10.01
CA SER A 150 10.41 -11.30 -10.49
C SER A 150 10.31 -11.97 -11.87
N GLU A 151 9.12 -12.46 -12.22
CA GLU A 151 8.87 -13.21 -13.46
C GLU A 151 7.99 -12.41 -14.44
N TYR A 152 7.09 -11.57 -13.92
CA TYR A 152 6.09 -10.88 -14.71
C TYR A 152 6.20 -9.36 -14.58
N LYS A 153 6.06 -8.66 -15.71
CA LYS A 153 5.93 -7.20 -15.74
C LYS A 153 4.67 -6.77 -15.00
N THR A 154 4.72 -5.61 -14.35
CA THR A 154 3.56 -4.99 -13.70
C THR A 154 2.92 -3.97 -14.62
N TYR A 155 1.60 -4.02 -14.73
CA TYR A 155 0.80 -3.15 -15.56
C TYR A 155 -0.20 -2.35 -14.73
N SER A 156 -0.46 -1.11 -15.13
CA SER A 156 -1.30 -0.17 -14.38
C SER A 156 -2.67 -0.75 -14.00
N HIS A 157 -3.37 -1.40 -14.94
CA HIS A 157 -4.74 -1.89 -14.70
C HIS A 157 -4.78 -2.95 -13.60
N LYS A 158 -3.87 -3.93 -13.62
CA LYS A 158 -3.83 -4.99 -12.59
C LYS A 158 -3.40 -4.43 -11.24
N VAL A 159 -2.39 -3.55 -11.20
CA VAL A 159 -1.97 -2.87 -9.97
C VAL A 159 -3.13 -2.09 -9.35
N ASN A 160 -3.89 -1.36 -10.15
CA ASN A 160 -5.06 -0.61 -9.68
C ASN A 160 -6.21 -1.52 -9.22
N ILE A 161 -6.47 -2.65 -9.89
CA ILE A 161 -7.47 -3.64 -9.43
C ILE A 161 -7.09 -4.20 -8.06
N VAL A 162 -5.83 -4.57 -7.88
CA VAL A 162 -5.33 -5.08 -6.58
C VAL A 162 -5.44 -3.99 -5.51
N ALA A 163 -4.99 -2.76 -5.79
CA ALA A 163 -5.12 -1.64 -4.87
C ALA A 163 -6.58 -1.33 -4.52
N SER A 164 -7.48 -1.38 -5.50
CA SER A 164 -8.93 -1.22 -5.29
C SER A 164 -9.50 -2.33 -4.39
N LYS A 165 -9.05 -3.58 -4.55
CA LYS A 165 -9.45 -4.70 -3.69
C LYS A 165 -8.90 -4.59 -2.27
N VAL A 166 -7.70 -4.03 -2.08
CA VAL A 166 -7.19 -3.67 -0.76
C VAL A 166 -8.10 -2.63 -0.10
N VAL A 167 -8.49 -1.59 -0.85
CA VAL A 167 -9.43 -0.57 -0.34
C VAL A 167 -10.81 -1.16 -0.05
N GLU A 168 -11.31 -2.09 -0.87
CA GLU A 168 -12.57 -2.81 -0.60
C GLU A 168 -12.55 -3.48 0.79
N VAL A 169 -11.45 -4.16 1.15
CA VAL A 169 -11.29 -4.77 2.48
C VAL A 169 -11.35 -3.71 3.57
N ILE A 170 -10.62 -2.60 3.41
CA ILE A 170 -10.59 -1.51 4.38
C ILE A 170 -11.98 -0.91 4.59
N LEU A 171 -12.70 -0.63 3.49
CA LEU A 171 -14.04 -0.04 3.55
C LEU A 171 -15.05 -0.99 4.20
N LYS A 172 -14.99 -2.30 3.90
CA LYS A 172 -15.82 -3.31 4.55
C LYS A 172 -15.60 -3.36 6.06
N GLU A 173 -14.35 -3.32 6.50
CA GLU A 173 -14.00 -3.30 7.93
C GLU A 173 -14.41 -1.98 8.61
N LEU A 174 -14.33 -0.85 7.91
CA LEU A 174 -14.77 0.47 8.41
C LEU A 174 -16.29 0.56 8.59
N TYR A 175 -17.05 0.08 7.61
CA TYR A 175 -18.51 0.24 7.56
C TYR A 175 -19.28 -1.00 8.03
N ASN A 176 -18.57 -2.04 8.49
CA ASN A 176 -19.15 -3.34 8.89
C ASN A 176 -19.98 -4.00 7.78
N GLU A 177 -19.62 -3.78 6.52
CA GLU A 177 -20.26 -4.43 5.37
C GLU A 177 -19.62 -5.80 5.16
N LYS A 178 -20.45 -6.86 5.20
CA LYS A 178 -20.01 -8.25 4.97
C LYS A 178 -19.95 -8.59 3.48
#